data_AF-A0A8S1WER3-F1
#
_entry.id   AF-A0A8S1WER3-F1
#
_cell.length_a   1.000
_cell.length_b   1.000
_cell.length_c   1.000
_cell.angle_alpha   90.00
_cell.angle_beta   90.00
_cell.angle_gamma   90.00
#
_symmetry.space_group_name_H-M   'P 1'
#
loop_
_entity.id
_entity.type
_entity.pdbx_description
1 polymer ?
#
loop_
_entity_poly.entity_id
_entity_poly.type
_entity_poly.pdbx_seq_one_letter_code
_entity_poly.pdbx_strand_id
1 'polypeptide(L)'
;MSKQNVKATSSTLAESAYINEMQLCQYNFSLKVGQKMLQVQIEITPDSLMIEAIETAIDYFTQIYYDQDINENAEIYEVFSADQQGNPLKTKFKTEQLLQEIECKSFSLVLKKKGTLLSILKQPILRESQTQGTKELPKFRYDTTISK
;
A
#
# COMPACT_ATOMS: atom_id res chain seq x y z
N MET A 1 -31.46 65.68 34.43
CA MET A 1 -31.75 64.39 35.09
C MET A 1 -31.98 63.34 34.02
N SER A 2 -30.95 62.57 33.67
CA SER A 2 -31.12 61.37 32.83
C SER A 2 -30.26 60.27 33.41
N LYS A 3 -30.90 59.26 34.02
CA LYS A 3 -30.27 58.06 34.57
C LYS A 3 -30.39 56.97 33.51
N GLN A 4 -29.30 56.63 32.86
CA GLN A 4 -29.18 55.38 32.11
C GLN A 4 -28.05 54.57 32.75
N ASN A 5 -28.43 53.76 33.73
CA ASN A 5 -27.59 52.69 34.28
C ASN A 5 -27.98 51.41 33.55
N VAL A 6 -27.24 51.04 32.52
CA VAL A 6 -27.30 49.69 31.96
C VAL A 6 -26.06 48.96 32.45
N LYS A 7 -26.15 48.38 33.65
CA LYS A 7 -25.22 47.32 34.08
C LYS A 7 -25.78 46.00 33.59
N ALA A 8 -25.47 45.66 32.34
CA ALA A 8 -25.54 44.29 31.86
C ALA A 8 -24.17 43.64 32.08
N THR A 9 -23.90 43.21 33.31
CA THR A 9 -22.78 42.30 33.60
C THR A 9 -23.38 40.94 33.95
N SER A 10 -23.81 40.22 32.92
CA SER A 10 -24.09 38.79 32.99
C SER A 10 -23.72 38.19 31.64
N SER A 11 -22.42 38.00 31.43
CA SER A 11 -21.88 37.17 30.33
C SER A 11 -20.45 36.76 30.66
N THR A 12 -20.23 36.15 31.82
CA THR A 12 -18.98 35.46 32.18
C THR A 12 -19.23 33.95 32.23
N LEU A 13 -19.86 33.43 31.18
CA LEU A 13 -20.08 31.99 30.97
C LEU A 13 -19.81 31.56 29.52
N ALA A 14 -19.31 32.46 28.66
CA ALA A 14 -19.17 32.23 27.22
C ALA A 14 -17.72 32.40 26.68
N GLU A 15 -16.70 32.46 27.54
CA GLU A 15 -15.31 32.78 27.11
C GLU A 15 -14.25 31.72 27.43
N SER A 16 -14.62 30.51 27.86
CA SER A 16 -13.60 29.48 28.15
C SER A 16 -14.05 28.03 27.92
N ALA A 17 -14.95 27.80 26.97
CA ALA A 17 -15.00 26.53 26.27
C ALA A 17 -14.29 26.74 24.93
N TYR A 18 -12.94 26.79 24.95
CA TYR A 18 -12.15 26.44 23.78
C TYR A 18 -12.45 24.96 23.50
N ILE A 19 -13.58 24.73 22.82
CA ILE A 19 -13.82 23.48 22.12
C ILE A 19 -12.75 23.49 21.04
N ASN A 20 -11.65 22.76 21.25
CA ASN A 20 -10.84 22.32 20.12
C ASN A 20 -11.82 21.52 19.25
N GLU A 21 -12.39 22.18 18.25
CA GLU A 21 -13.18 21.50 17.23
C GLU A 21 -12.28 20.40 16.68
N MET A 22 -12.73 19.15 16.83
CA MET A 22 -12.00 17.97 16.41
C MET A 22 -11.88 18.04 14.89
N GLN A 23 -10.77 18.58 14.38
CA GLN A 23 -10.62 18.85 12.96
C GLN A 23 -10.36 17.54 12.23
N LEU A 24 -11.30 17.13 11.38
CA LEU A 24 -11.13 16.00 10.49
C LEU A 24 -10.16 16.37 9.35
N CYS A 25 -9.29 15.43 9.01
CA CYS A 25 -8.35 15.55 7.90
C CYS A 25 -8.71 14.54 6.80
N GLN A 26 -8.61 14.99 5.55
CA GLN A 26 -8.83 14.15 4.37
C GLN A 26 -7.55 13.42 3.98
N TYR A 27 -7.66 12.10 3.80
CA TYR A 27 -6.60 11.23 3.33
C TYR A 27 -7.09 10.37 2.17
N ASN A 28 -6.26 10.20 1.14
CA ASN A 28 -6.58 9.37 -0.01
C ASN A 28 -5.91 8.01 0.14
N PHE A 29 -6.66 6.95 -0.07
CA PHE A 29 -6.16 5.59 -0.09
C PHE A 29 -6.39 4.98 -1.46
N SER A 30 -5.42 4.21 -1.91
CA SER A 30 -5.47 3.49 -3.18
C SER A 30 -5.18 2.02 -2.94
N LEU A 31 -5.90 1.15 -3.65
CA LEU A 31 -5.76 -0.29 -3.56
C LEU A 31 -5.80 -0.89 -4.97
N LYS A 32 -4.81 -1.70 -5.32
CA LYS A 32 -4.79 -2.42 -6.59
C LYS A 32 -5.43 -3.79 -6.44
N VAL A 33 -6.55 -4.02 -7.13
CA VAL A 33 -7.26 -5.30 -7.19
C VAL A 33 -7.24 -5.81 -8.63
N GLY A 34 -6.55 -6.93 -8.86
CA GLY A 34 -6.29 -7.45 -10.21
C GLY A 34 -5.57 -6.42 -11.10
N GLN A 35 -6.25 -5.97 -12.15
CA GLN A 35 -5.73 -4.94 -13.08
C GLN A 35 -6.30 -3.54 -12.82
N LYS A 36 -7.22 -3.38 -11.86
CA LYS A 36 -7.86 -2.10 -11.55
C LYS A 36 -7.18 -1.44 -10.35
N MET A 37 -7.08 -0.11 -10.42
CA MET A 37 -6.70 0.72 -9.28
C MET A 37 -7.98 1.31 -8.70
N LEU A 38 -8.26 1.01 -7.43
CA LEU A 38 -9.35 1.57 -6.67
C LEU A 38 -8.81 2.74 -5.85
N GLN A 39 -9.61 3.78 -5.65
CA GLN A 39 -9.25 4.91 -4.80
C GLN A 39 -10.44 5.37 -3.98
N VAL A 40 -10.19 5.68 -2.70
CA VAL A 40 -11.17 6.25 -1.78
C VAL A 40 -10.54 7.41 -1.02
N GLN A 41 -11.36 8.37 -0.64
CA GLN A 41 -10.98 9.44 0.27
C GLN A 41 -11.70 9.20 1.59
N ILE A 42 -10.95 9.21 2.69
CA ILE A 42 -11.47 9.10 4.05
C ILE A 42 -11.28 10.40 4.79
N GLU A 43 -12.13 10.64 5.78
CA GLU A 43 -12.02 11.74 6.73
C GLU A 43 -11.85 11.14 8.12
N ILE A 44 -10.69 11.41 8.74
CA ILE A 44 -10.34 10.87 10.05
C ILE A 44 -9.54 11.90 10.84
N THR A 45 -9.58 11.80 12.16
CA THR A 45 -8.82 12.67 13.05
C THR A 45 -7.31 12.45 12.88
N PRO A 46 -6.48 13.51 12.88
CA PRO A 46 -5.04 13.37 12.68
C PRO A 46 -4.34 12.68 13.86
N ASP A 47 -4.98 12.62 15.02
CA ASP A 47 -4.53 11.85 16.19
C ASP A 47 -4.81 10.34 16.07
N SER A 48 -5.47 9.89 15.01
CA SER A 48 -5.70 8.47 14.76
C SER A 48 -4.43 7.75 14.33
N LEU A 49 -4.40 6.46 14.61
CA LEU A 49 -3.35 5.57 14.13
C LEU A 49 -3.54 5.27 12.64
N MET A 50 -2.44 5.00 11.95
CA MET A 50 -2.46 4.57 10.56
C MET A 50 -3.31 3.30 10.36
N ILE A 51 -3.33 2.38 11.32
CA ILE A 51 -4.19 1.18 11.23
C ILE A 51 -5.68 1.52 11.18
N GLU A 52 -6.15 2.50 11.98
CA GLU A 52 -7.55 2.94 11.99
C GLU A 52 -7.93 3.57 10.65
N ALA A 53 -7.00 4.32 10.05
CA ALA A 53 -7.17 4.88 8.71
C ALA A 53 -7.29 3.79 7.63
N ILE A 54 -6.48 2.73 7.75
CA ILE A 54 -6.50 1.59 6.82
C ILE A 54 -7.83 0.84 6.95
N GLU A 55 -8.29 0.56 8.18
CA GLU A 55 -9.57 -0.10 8.44
C GLU A 55 -10.74 0.70 7.83
N THR A 56 -10.76 2.02 8.10
CA THR A 56 -11.78 2.92 7.53
C THR A 56 -11.73 2.92 5.99
N ALA A 57 -10.53 2.93 5.40
CA ALA A 57 -10.38 2.89 3.95
C ALA A 57 -10.87 1.56 3.35
N ILE A 58 -10.59 0.43 4.01
CA ILE A 58 -11.05 -0.89 3.60
C ILE A 58 -12.57 -0.98 3.65
N ASP A 59 -13.20 -0.48 4.71
CA ASP A 59 -14.66 -0.39 4.81
C ASP A 59 -15.25 0.42 3.64
N TYR A 60 -14.60 1.52 3.26
CA TYR A 60 -15.05 2.33 2.12
C TYR A 60 -14.85 1.56 0.80
N PHE A 61 -13.73 0.86 0.64
CA PHE A 61 -13.49 0.03 -0.54
C PHE A 61 -14.55 -1.07 -0.68
N THR A 62 -14.89 -1.78 0.40
CA THR A 62 -15.88 -2.87 0.35
C THR A 62 -17.30 -2.35 0.13
N GLN A 63 -17.64 -1.17 0.66
CA GLN A 63 -18.95 -0.54 0.42
C GLN A 63 -19.11 -0.02 -1.02
N ILE A 64 -18.09 0.67 -1.54
CA ILE A 64 -18.14 1.30 -2.86
C ILE A 64 -17.92 0.27 -3.98
N TYR A 65 -17.01 -0.68 -3.77
CA TYR A 65 -16.59 -1.68 -4.74
C TYR A 65 -16.95 -3.11 -4.28
N TYR A 66 -18.21 -3.28 -3.84
CA TYR A 66 -18.74 -4.54 -3.29
C TYR A 66 -18.64 -5.74 -4.23
N ASP A 67 -18.42 -5.52 -5.53
CA ASP A 67 -18.25 -6.57 -6.55
C ASP A 67 -16.78 -7.02 -6.72
N GLN A 68 -15.83 -6.34 -6.05
CA GLN A 68 -14.40 -6.66 -6.10
C GLN A 68 -14.00 -7.54 -4.92
N ASP A 69 -13.05 -8.45 -5.16
CA ASP A 69 -12.48 -9.34 -4.13
C ASP A 69 -11.46 -8.58 -3.26
N ILE A 70 -11.98 -7.76 -2.35
CA ILE A 70 -11.21 -6.97 -1.39
C ILE A 70 -11.13 -7.74 -0.07
N ASN A 71 -9.94 -7.82 0.52
CA ASN A 71 -9.78 -8.46 1.82
C ASN A 71 -10.05 -7.44 2.94
N GLU A 72 -10.93 -7.80 3.87
CA GLU A 72 -11.31 -6.94 4.99
C GLU A 72 -10.25 -6.87 6.10
N ASN A 73 -9.30 -7.80 6.13
CA ASN A 73 -8.27 -7.81 7.17
C ASN A 73 -7.18 -6.77 6.89
N ALA A 74 -7.26 -5.61 7.56
CA ALA A 74 -6.28 -4.53 7.47
C ALA A 74 -4.82 -4.98 7.71
N GLU A 75 -4.59 -5.98 8.57
CA GLU A 75 -3.25 -6.44 8.92
C GLU A 75 -2.51 -7.10 7.76
N ILE A 76 -3.20 -7.55 6.72
CA ILE A 76 -2.50 -8.15 5.57
C ILE A 76 -1.93 -7.11 4.63
N TYR A 77 -2.25 -5.83 4.81
CA TYR A 77 -1.78 -4.76 3.96
C TYR A 77 -0.52 -4.11 4.52
N GLU A 78 0.37 -3.71 3.61
CA GLU A 78 1.44 -2.78 3.83
C GLU A 78 1.02 -1.43 3.26
N VAL A 79 1.32 -0.35 3.97
CA VAL A 79 0.98 1.00 3.56
C VAL A 79 2.23 1.74 3.06
N PHE A 80 2.13 2.29 1.86
CA PHE A 80 3.16 3.11 1.22
C PHE A 80 2.60 4.50 0.92
N SER A 81 3.46 5.50 0.71
CA SER A 81 3.01 6.74 0.08
C SER A 81 2.58 6.45 -1.36
N ALA A 82 1.62 7.23 -1.87
CA ALA A 82 1.11 7.09 -3.23
C ALA A 82 1.45 8.31 -4.11
N ASP A 83 1.59 8.07 -5.40
CA ASP A 83 1.57 9.14 -6.41
C ASP A 83 0.14 9.64 -6.67
N GLN A 84 -0.01 10.61 -7.58
CA GLN A 84 -1.33 11.14 -7.97
C GLN A 84 -2.24 10.10 -8.65
N GLN A 85 -1.69 8.98 -9.11
CA GLN A 85 -2.41 7.90 -9.78
C GLN A 85 -2.74 6.75 -8.81
N GLY A 86 -2.33 6.84 -7.54
CA GLY A 86 -2.52 5.79 -6.54
C GLY A 86 -1.49 4.66 -6.60
N ASN A 87 -0.40 4.83 -7.36
CA ASN A 87 0.67 3.83 -7.37
C ASN A 87 1.55 3.97 -6.13
N PRO A 88 2.03 2.86 -5.55
CA PRO A 88 2.91 2.90 -4.40
C PRO A 88 4.27 3.50 -4.75
N LEU A 89 4.73 4.42 -3.91
CA LEU A 89 6.07 4.98 -3.89
C LEU A 89 6.97 4.20 -2.91
N LYS A 90 8.22 4.64 -2.76
CA LYS A 90 9.23 3.93 -1.95
C LYS A 90 9.03 4.05 -0.44
N THR A 91 8.33 5.07 0.04
CA THR A 91 8.20 5.33 1.48
C THR A 91 7.14 4.42 2.07
N LYS A 92 7.54 3.57 3.02
CA LYS A 92 6.65 2.67 3.75
C LYS A 92 6.37 3.23 5.14
N PHE A 93 5.11 3.15 5.58
CA PHE A 93 4.69 3.59 6.92
C PHE A 93 4.41 2.41 7.84
N LYS A 94 4.53 2.65 9.15
CA LYS A 94 4.15 1.69 10.18
C LYS A 94 2.68 1.88 10.52
N THR A 95 1.97 0.80 10.78
CA THR A 95 0.55 0.82 11.16
C THR A 95 0.30 1.45 12.53
N GLU A 96 1.30 1.43 13.40
CA GLU A 96 1.27 2.03 14.75
C GLU A 96 1.62 3.53 14.76
N GLN A 97 1.92 4.13 13.61
CA GLN A 97 2.28 5.54 13.54
C GLN A 97 1.03 6.42 13.54
N LEU A 98 1.09 7.57 14.21
CA LEU A 98 0.02 8.58 14.18
C LEU A 98 -0.01 9.29 12.84
N LEU A 99 -1.21 9.61 12.33
CA LEU A 99 -1.37 10.30 11.05
C LEU A 99 -0.78 11.71 11.07
N GLN A 100 -0.83 12.42 12.20
CA GLN A 100 -0.27 13.77 12.34
C GLN A 100 1.25 13.82 12.20
N GLU A 101 1.95 12.71 12.46
CA GLU A 101 3.41 12.61 12.30
C GLU A 101 3.82 12.42 10.83
N ILE A 102 2.86 12.22 9.94
CA ILE A 102 3.06 11.89 8.54
C ILE A 102 2.62 13.08 7.69
N GLU A 103 3.56 13.70 6.97
CA GLU A 103 3.25 14.81 6.05
C GLU A 103 2.48 14.35 4.80
N CYS A 104 2.45 13.05 4.52
CA CYS A 104 1.80 12.48 3.36
C CYS A 104 0.28 12.37 3.54
N LYS A 105 -0.49 12.75 2.51
CA LYS A 105 -1.96 12.62 2.48
C LYS A 105 -2.49 11.54 1.55
N SER A 106 -1.62 10.87 0.80
CA SER A 106 -2.01 9.88 -0.19
C SER A 106 -1.24 8.58 0.04
N PHE A 107 -1.97 7.50 0.21
CA PHE A 107 -1.45 6.20 0.60
C PHE A 107 -1.85 5.12 -0.40
N SER A 108 -1.00 4.10 -0.53
CA SER A 108 -1.23 2.91 -1.35
C SER A 108 -1.13 1.68 -0.48
N LEU A 109 -2.19 0.87 -0.50
CA LEU A 109 -2.30 -0.39 0.20
C LEU A 109 -1.82 -1.51 -0.71
N VAL A 110 -0.82 -2.26 -0.25
CA VAL A 110 -0.20 -3.36 -0.98
C VAL A 110 -0.27 -4.62 -0.13
N LEU A 111 -0.75 -5.73 -0.69
CA LEU A 111 -0.79 -7.00 0.04
C LEU A 111 0.62 -7.43 0.49
N LYS A 112 0.77 -7.77 1.77
CA LYS A 112 1.97 -8.39 2.34
C LYS A 112 2.25 -9.65 1.53
N LYS A 113 3.36 -9.65 0.79
CA LYS A 113 3.86 -10.89 0.18
C LYS A 113 4.24 -11.82 1.32
N LYS A 114 3.42 -12.85 1.57
CA LYS A 114 3.86 -13.99 2.40
C LYS A 114 5.16 -14.49 1.76
N GLY A 115 6.27 -14.36 2.48
CA GLY A 115 7.56 -14.82 1.99
C GLY A 115 7.44 -16.28 1.56
N THR A 116 7.64 -16.57 0.28
CA THR A 116 7.76 -17.92 -0.23
C THR A 116 9.08 -18.50 0.28
N LEU A 117 9.12 -18.91 1.54
CA LEU A 117 10.32 -19.47 2.17
C LEU A 117 10.64 -20.91 1.70
N LEU A 118 9.88 -21.49 0.76
CA LEU A 118 9.98 -22.93 0.43
C LEU A 118 9.81 -23.28 -1.07
N SER A 119 10.53 -22.63 -1.99
CA SER A 119 10.63 -23.17 -3.37
C SER A 119 12.03 -23.18 -4.01
N ILE A 120 13.05 -22.58 -3.38
CA ILE A 120 14.41 -22.53 -3.96
C ILE A 120 15.28 -23.72 -3.54
N LEU A 121 14.83 -24.61 -2.63
CA LEU A 121 15.65 -25.73 -2.16
C LEU A 121 15.49 -27.07 -2.90
N LYS A 122 14.67 -27.16 -3.95
CA LYS A 122 14.64 -28.36 -4.82
C LYS A 122 14.33 -28.02 -6.27
N GLN A 123 15.34 -27.57 -7.01
CA GLN A 123 15.43 -27.91 -8.42
C GLN A 123 16.84 -28.47 -8.70
N PRO A 124 16.97 -29.67 -9.28
CA PRO A 124 18.26 -30.13 -9.77
C PRO A 124 18.63 -29.24 -10.97
N ILE A 125 19.78 -28.60 -10.86
CA ILE A 125 20.38 -27.83 -11.95
C ILE A 125 20.70 -28.80 -13.08
N LEU A 126 19.86 -28.84 -14.11
CA LEU A 126 20.25 -29.39 -15.41
C LEU A 126 21.24 -28.39 -16.01
N ARG A 127 22.53 -28.73 -15.97
CA ARG A 127 23.57 -28.02 -16.71
C ARG A 127 23.35 -28.28 -18.20
N GLU A 128 22.71 -27.36 -18.89
CA GLU A 128 22.84 -27.26 -20.34
C GLU A 128 24.17 -26.57 -20.67
N SER A 129 25.10 -27.35 -21.22
CA SER A 129 26.36 -26.88 -21.75
C SER A 129 26.10 -26.01 -22.97
N GLN A 130 26.51 -24.73 -22.93
CA GLN A 130 26.58 -23.87 -24.10
C GLN A 130 27.60 -24.44 -25.09
N THR A 131 27.14 -24.85 -26.27
CA THR A 131 27.99 -25.04 -27.45
C THR A 131 28.10 -23.70 -28.20
N GLN A 132 29.26 -23.04 -28.07
CA GLN A 132 29.77 -22.11 -29.08
C GLN A 132 30.97 -22.78 -29.77
N GLY A 133 30.91 -22.83 -31.10
CA GLY A 133 31.62 -23.80 -31.92
C GLY A 133 33.05 -23.43 -32.31
N THR A 134 33.78 -24.41 -32.83
CA THR A 134 34.43 -24.34 -34.16
C THR A 134 34.95 -25.72 -34.56
N LYS A 135 34.79 -26.06 -35.85
CA LYS A 135 35.64 -26.96 -36.67
C LYS A 135 35.92 -28.37 -36.15
N GLU A 136 35.27 -29.37 -36.77
CA GLU A 136 35.88 -30.26 -37.78
C GLU A 136 34.86 -31.37 -38.15
N LEU A 137 34.62 -31.57 -39.44
CA LEU A 137 33.84 -32.69 -39.97
C LEU A 137 34.75 -33.94 -39.98
N PRO A 138 34.41 -35.04 -39.27
CA PRO A 138 35.14 -36.28 -39.46
C PRO A 138 34.75 -36.88 -40.82
N LYS A 139 35.70 -36.87 -41.76
CA LYS A 139 35.64 -37.70 -42.97
C LYS A 139 35.72 -39.16 -42.54
N PHE A 140 34.61 -39.88 -42.54
CA PHE A 140 34.64 -41.33 -42.48
C PHE A 140 35.12 -41.87 -43.83
N ARG A 141 36.41 -42.25 -43.89
CA ARG A 141 36.90 -43.22 -44.87
C ARG A 141 36.80 -44.59 -44.22
N TYR A 142 36.01 -45.48 -44.81
CA TYR A 142 36.12 -46.90 -44.52
C TYR A 142 37.01 -47.52 -45.59
N ASP A 143 38.31 -47.62 -45.30
CA ASP A 143 39.15 -48.63 -45.91
C ASP A 143 39.04 -49.89 -45.04
N THR A 144 38.34 -50.89 -45.54
CA THR A 144 38.45 -52.26 -45.02
C THR A 144 38.69 -53.20 -46.18
N THR A 145 39.97 -53.40 -46.48
CA THR A 145 40.45 -54.61 -47.14
C THR A 145 40.28 -55.79 -46.18
N ILE A 146 39.45 -56.76 -46.55
CA ILE A 146 39.62 -58.15 -46.10
C ILE A 146 39.63 -59.03 -47.34
N SER A 147 40.81 -59.59 -47.61
CA SER A 147 41.05 -60.64 -48.59
C SER A 147 40.82 -62.00 -47.93
N LYS A 148 40.02 -62.85 -48.56
CA LYS A 148 40.39 -64.19 -49.04
C LYS A 148 39.35 -64.71 -50.02
#